data_AF-U5S162-F1
#
_entry.id   AF-U5S162-F1
#
_cell.length_a   1.000
_cell.length_b   1.000
_cell.length_c   1.000
_cell.angle_alpha   90.00
_cell.angle_beta   90.00
_cell.angle_gamma   90.00
#
_symmetry.space_group_name_H-M   'P 1'
#
loop_
_entity.id
_entity.type
_entity.pdbx_description
1 polymer ?
#
loop_
_entity_poly.entity_id
_entity_poly.type
_entity_poly.pdbx_seq_one_letter_code
_entity_poly.pdbx_strand_id
1 'polypeptide(L)'
;HDMDELVASTPSTRNLPWFVKEREHGDPTTPIDWSMIQRRPYTWARMDPSLPVYDNLKAIGAPVTRWLDWADKKAEDEILFAKAREEFPGFEPGIDGFGDLRTTALTHASEMFAFGQFPQKMNLGGNMVDLVPAIRAAGGYLGSTDSYAGPKIVHTPEEMGGTKYQGTPEDNLRTLKAGIRYFGGEDVGALELDDNLKKLIFTVDQYGKTLEFGDVEECVETPRQVIIPNKCKYIFLWTMRQPYEWTRRQSGRFEGAATETSYERAYNTKAHFQDFARGLGYQMISAGSNSLSPAGAWAVLGGLGELSRASYVNHPLYGITLRVTWGFLTDMPLPPSRPIDFGARKFCETCGICAEACPFGAINPGEPTWKDDNAFGNAGFLGWRCDYTKCPHCPICQGT
;
A
#
# COMPACT_ATOMS: atom_id res chain seq x y z
N HIS A 1 -30.23 -8.46 -14.00
CA HIS A 1 -28.85 -7.97 -13.86
C HIS A 1 -28.46 -8.00 -12.40
N ASP A 2 -27.78 -9.06 -11.98
CA ASP A 2 -27.30 -9.33 -10.63
C ASP A 2 -25.77 -9.55 -10.62
N MET A 3 -25.21 -9.96 -9.47
CA MET A 3 -23.78 -10.20 -9.31
C MET A 3 -23.29 -11.36 -10.18
N ASP A 4 -24.12 -12.38 -10.44
CA ASP A 4 -23.74 -13.53 -11.25
C ASP A 4 -23.49 -13.10 -12.71
N GLU A 5 -24.32 -12.20 -13.24
CA GLU A 5 -24.08 -11.60 -14.55
C GLU A 5 -22.80 -10.75 -14.58
N LEU A 6 -22.51 -9.98 -13.52
CA LEU A 6 -21.26 -9.21 -13.41
C LEU A 6 -20.04 -10.14 -13.36
N VAL A 7 -20.11 -11.21 -12.58
CA VAL A 7 -19.06 -12.24 -12.47
C VAL A 7 -18.85 -12.94 -13.82
N ALA A 8 -19.93 -13.32 -14.51
CA ALA A 8 -19.86 -13.97 -15.82
C ALA A 8 -19.27 -13.06 -16.92
N SER A 9 -19.54 -11.75 -16.84
CA SER A 9 -18.97 -10.76 -17.76
C SER A 9 -17.54 -10.34 -17.39
N THR A 10 -17.11 -10.61 -16.15
CA THR A 10 -15.75 -10.30 -15.70
C THR A 10 -14.77 -11.23 -16.41
N PRO A 11 -13.81 -10.70 -17.18
CA PRO A 11 -12.84 -11.54 -17.88
C PRO A 11 -12.07 -12.41 -16.90
N SER A 12 -11.56 -13.55 -17.38
CA SER A 12 -10.82 -14.54 -16.60
C SER A 12 -9.90 -13.87 -15.58
N THR A 13 -9.77 -14.46 -14.37
CA THR A 13 -9.05 -13.83 -13.24
C THR A 13 -7.65 -13.37 -13.65
N ARG A 14 -7.02 -14.02 -14.64
CA ARG A 14 -5.75 -13.65 -15.27
C ARG A 14 -5.85 -13.39 -16.79
N ASN A 15 -6.20 -12.17 -17.17
CA ASN A 15 -6.00 -11.67 -18.53
C ASN A 15 -4.65 -10.94 -18.63
N LEU A 16 -3.57 -11.71 -18.62
CA LEU A 16 -2.23 -11.16 -18.79
C LEU A 16 -2.00 -10.76 -20.26
N PRO A 17 -1.26 -9.67 -20.54
CA PRO A 17 -0.82 -9.36 -21.90
C PRO A 17 -0.04 -10.52 -22.52
N TRP A 18 -0.12 -10.68 -23.85
CA TRP A 18 0.47 -11.84 -24.57
C TRP A 18 1.99 -12.01 -24.38
N PHE A 19 2.69 -10.95 -24.00
CA PHE A 19 4.15 -10.95 -23.77
C PHE A 19 4.54 -11.30 -22.32
N VAL A 20 3.56 -11.41 -21.41
CA VAL A 20 3.79 -11.74 -20.01
C VAL A 20 3.68 -13.25 -19.84
N LYS A 21 4.67 -13.86 -19.19
CA LYS A 21 4.70 -15.29 -18.89
C LYS A 21 4.42 -15.52 -17.41
N GLU A 22 3.74 -16.60 -17.10
CA GLU A 22 3.62 -17.07 -15.72
C GLU A 22 4.83 -17.93 -15.35
N ARG A 23 5.20 -17.89 -14.08
CA ARG A 23 6.23 -18.73 -13.48
C ARG A 23 5.59 -19.77 -12.55
N GLU A 24 6.41 -20.64 -11.98
CA GLU A 24 5.96 -21.58 -10.95
C GLU A 24 5.64 -20.85 -9.64
N HIS A 25 4.71 -21.41 -8.87
CA HIS A 25 4.33 -20.84 -7.58
C HIS A 25 5.54 -20.76 -6.64
N GLY A 26 5.73 -19.62 -5.98
CA GLY A 26 6.88 -19.37 -5.10
C GLY A 26 8.20 -19.07 -5.81
N ASP A 27 8.23 -19.04 -7.16
CA ASP A 27 9.43 -18.74 -7.97
C ASP A 27 9.27 -17.44 -8.77
N PRO A 28 9.37 -16.25 -8.14
CA PRO A 28 9.38 -14.99 -8.87
C PRO A 28 10.71 -14.74 -9.59
N THR A 29 10.76 -13.74 -10.48
CA THR A 29 12.02 -13.36 -11.16
C THR A 29 13.10 -12.91 -10.17
N THR A 30 12.72 -12.43 -8.99
CA THR A 30 13.63 -12.08 -7.91
C THR A 30 13.98 -13.31 -7.08
N PRO A 31 15.25 -13.73 -7.01
CA PRO A 31 15.66 -14.81 -6.12
C PRO A 31 15.33 -14.50 -4.66
N ILE A 32 14.79 -15.49 -3.95
CA ILE A 32 14.41 -15.42 -2.54
C ILE A 32 15.06 -16.58 -1.77
N ASP A 33 15.61 -16.26 -0.61
CA ASP A 33 16.06 -17.22 0.40
C ASP A 33 15.17 -17.06 1.65
N TRP A 34 14.16 -17.93 1.73
CA TRP A 34 13.20 -17.94 2.84
C TRP A 34 13.81 -18.29 4.19
N SER A 35 15.03 -18.85 4.24
CA SER A 35 15.72 -19.13 5.51
C SER A 35 16.27 -17.86 6.15
N MET A 36 16.54 -16.82 5.34
CA MET A 36 17.00 -15.51 5.80
C MET A 36 15.85 -14.56 6.14
N ILE A 37 14.69 -14.74 5.51
CA ILE A 37 13.51 -13.91 5.76
C ILE A 37 12.98 -14.18 7.16
N GLN A 38 12.73 -13.11 7.91
CA GLN A 38 12.17 -13.17 9.24
C GLN A 38 10.85 -12.40 9.32
N ARG A 39 9.97 -12.85 10.21
CA ARG A 39 8.82 -12.07 10.65
C ARG A 39 9.32 -10.92 11.52
N ARG A 40 9.14 -9.67 11.09
CA ARG A 40 9.76 -8.48 11.71
C ARG A 40 8.71 -7.43 12.09
N PRO A 41 9.02 -6.49 12.99
CA PRO A 41 8.15 -5.33 13.19
C PRO A 41 8.24 -4.39 11.98
N TYR A 42 7.19 -3.63 11.72
CA TYR A 42 7.28 -2.45 10.86
C TYR A 42 8.14 -1.39 11.55
N THR A 43 8.96 -0.68 10.78
CA THR A 43 9.75 0.45 11.29
C THR A 43 9.83 1.52 10.21
N TRP A 44 9.52 2.75 10.57
CA TRP A 44 9.71 3.90 9.69
C TRP A 44 11.19 4.25 9.62
N ALA A 45 11.73 4.33 8.41
CA ALA A 45 13.10 4.79 8.20
C ALA A 45 13.32 6.25 8.64
N ARG A 46 12.28 7.08 8.52
CA ARG A 46 12.28 8.49 8.86
C ARG A 46 10.85 9.02 8.90
N MET A 47 10.65 10.17 9.54
CA MET A 47 9.37 10.87 9.58
C MET A 47 9.57 12.37 9.38
N ASP A 48 8.80 12.96 8.45
CA ASP A 48 8.88 14.36 8.02
C ASP A 48 7.95 15.25 8.86
N PRO A 49 8.44 16.36 9.44
CA PRO A 49 7.65 17.27 10.27
C PRO A 49 6.49 17.96 9.54
N SER A 50 6.47 17.96 8.20
CA SER A 50 5.34 18.50 7.44
C SER A 50 4.14 17.56 7.38
N LEU A 51 4.31 16.27 7.71
CA LEU A 51 3.22 15.30 7.65
C LEU A 51 2.24 15.51 8.82
N PRO A 52 0.92 15.56 8.58
CA PRO A 52 -0.08 15.76 9.63
C PRO A 52 -0.05 14.73 10.77
N VAL A 53 0.56 13.57 10.53
CA VAL A 53 0.68 12.46 11.48
C VAL A 53 1.93 12.53 12.36
N TYR A 54 2.87 13.45 12.10
CA TYR A 54 4.18 13.49 12.76
C TYR A 54 4.08 13.53 14.29
N ASP A 55 3.35 14.50 14.85
CA ASP A 55 3.18 14.63 16.30
C ASP A 55 2.37 13.48 16.90
N ASN A 56 1.41 12.96 16.13
CA ASN A 56 0.61 11.81 16.55
C ASN A 56 1.49 10.56 16.73
N LEU A 57 2.33 10.26 15.73
CA LEU A 57 3.25 9.14 15.76
C LEU A 57 4.27 9.27 16.91
N LYS A 58 4.74 10.49 17.22
CA LYS A 58 5.56 10.75 18.41
C LYS A 58 4.80 10.43 19.70
N ALA A 59 3.58 10.90 19.83
CA ALA A 59 2.77 10.74 21.04
C ALA A 59 2.45 9.27 21.35
N ILE A 60 2.24 8.44 20.33
CA ILE A 60 1.97 7.01 20.52
C ILE A 60 3.22 6.13 20.64
N GLY A 61 4.41 6.72 20.42
CA GLY A 61 5.69 5.99 20.44
C GLY A 61 5.88 5.06 19.24
N ALA A 62 5.44 5.50 18.05
CA ALA A 62 5.58 4.71 16.83
C ALA A 62 7.07 4.38 16.52
N PRO A 63 7.35 3.21 15.90
CA PRO A 63 8.72 2.77 15.64
C PRO A 63 9.36 3.56 14.49
N VAL A 64 9.97 4.71 14.81
CA VAL A 64 10.62 5.61 13.84
C VAL A 64 12.11 5.70 14.13
N THR A 65 12.96 5.44 13.15
CA THR A 65 14.43 5.48 13.32
C THR A 65 15.00 6.88 13.30
N ARG A 66 14.39 7.83 12.56
CA ARG A 66 14.83 9.22 12.50
C ARG A 66 13.65 10.18 12.44
N TRP A 67 13.59 11.11 13.39
CA TRP A 67 12.69 12.26 13.34
C TRP A 67 13.44 13.42 12.72
N LEU A 68 12.97 13.92 11.58
CA LEU A 68 13.55 15.11 10.97
C LEU A 68 13.05 16.35 11.70
N ASP A 69 13.86 17.40 11.70
CA ASP A 69 13.43 18.74 12.10
C ASP A 69 13.18 19.64 10.87
N TRP A 70 12.78 20.88 11.12
CA TRP A 70 12.51 21.85 10.04
C TRP A 70 13.76 22.27 9.27
N ALA A 71 14.96 22.16 9.86
CA ALA A 71 16.21 22.47 9.17
C ALA A 71 16.59 21.35 8.19
N ASP A 72 16.48 20.10 8.64
CA ASP A 72 16.58 18.90 7.79
C ASP A 72 15.62 19.01 6.60
N LYS A 73 14.34 19.27 6.90
CA LYS A 73 13.29 19.38 5.87
C LYS A 73 13.59 20.48 4.85
N LYS A 74 13.98 21.67 5.31
CA LYS A 74 14.32 22.77 4.41
C LYS A 74 15.49 22.41 3.49
N ALA A 75 16.51 21.73 3.99
CA ALA A 75 17.65 21.32 3.17
C ALA A 75 17.23 20.32 2.07
N GLU A 76 16.31 19.41 2.38
CA GLU A 76 15.78 18.45 1.40
C GLU A 76 14.88 19.12 0.35
N ASP A 77 14.06 20.08 0.77
CA ASP A 77 13.22 20.84 -0.13
C ASP A 77 14.05 21.63 -1.15
N GLU A 78 15.18 22.21 -0.74
CA GLU A 78 16.08 22.91 -1.67
C GLU A 78 16.68 21.97 -2.73
N ILE A 79 17.01 20.72 -2.36
CA ILE A 79 17.47 19.69 -3.31
C ILE A 79 16.37 19.40 -4.33
N LEU A 80 15.13 19.23 -3.86
CA LEU A 80 13.99 18.96 -4.72
C LEU A 80 13.62 20.15 -5.62
N PHE A 81 13.70 21.37 -5.10
CA PHE A 81 13.46 22.58 -5.89
C PHE A 81 14.54 22.80 -6.94
N ALA A 82 15.80 22.52 -6.62
CA ALA A 82 16.87 22.54 -7.62
C ALA A 82 16.58 21.54 -8.74
N LYS A 83 16.20 20.31 -8.39
CA LYS A 83 15.83 19.29 -9.37
C LYS A 83 14.60 19.66 -10.20
N ALA A 84 13.58 20.24 -9.56
CA ALA A 84 12.38 20.72 -10.25
C ALA A 84 12.69 21.84 -11.25
N ARG A 85 13.59 22.78 -10.92
CA ARG A 85 14.03 23.84 -11.85
C ARG A 85 14.85 23.31 -13.02
N GLU A 86 15.62 22.24 -12.81
CA GLU A 86 16.35 21.54 -13.86
C GLU A 86 15.40 20.86 -14.86
N GLU A 87 14.40 20.14 -14.37
CA GLU A 87 13.44 19.41 -15.22
C GLU A 87 12.38 20.34 -15.85
N PHE A 88 11.95 21.37 -15.11
CA PHE A 88 10.90 22.30 -15.51
C PHE A 88 11.43 23.74 -15.42
N PRO A 89 12.08 24.25 -16.49
CA PRO A 89 12.58 25.62 -16.52
C PRO A 89 11.47 26.63 -16.20
N GLY A 90 11.71 27.47 -15.19
CA GLY A 90 10.72 28.43 -14.68
C GLY A 90 9.82 27.88 -13.55
N PHE A 91 10.11 26.69 -13.02
CA PHE A 91 9.47 26.21 -11.80
C PHE A 91 9.73 27.16 -10.63
N GLU A 92 8.65 27.61 -10.01
CA GLU A 92 8.68 28.34 -8.75
C GLU A 92 7.95 27.52 -7.69
N PRO A 93 8.54 27.31 -6.50
CA PRO A 93 7.95 26.46 -5.46
C PRO A 93 6.60 26.96 -4.95
N GLY A 94 6.30 28.26 -5.11
CA GLY A 94 5.08 28.87 -4.60
C GLY A 94 4.98 28.85 -3.09
N ILE A 95 3.75 28.98 -2.57
CA ILE A 95 3.49 29.17 -1.14
C ILE A 95 3.83 27.94 -0.29
N ASP A 96 3.60 26.74 -0.83
CA ASP A 96 3.76 25.49 -0.10
C ASP A 96 4.75 24.51 -0.77
N GLY A 97 5.51 24.98 -1.76
CA GLY A 97 6.56 24.19 -2.39
C GLY A 97 6.09 23.18 -3.43
N PHE A 98 4.79 23.08 -3.70
CA PHE A 98 4.25 22.22 -4.75
C PHE A 98 4.24 22.85 -6.15
N GLY A 99 4.48 24.16 -6.25
CA GLY A 99 4.39 24.89 -7.51
C GLY A 99 3.38 26.04 -7.43
N ASP A 100 2.68 26.28 -8.53
CA ASP A 100 1.67 27.33 -8.61
C ASP A 100 0.48 27.09 -7.66
N LEU A 101 -0.39 28.11 -7.53
CA LEU A 101 -1.55 28.04 -6.64
C LEU A 101 -2.53 26.92 -7.04
N ARG A 102 -2.65 26.62 -8.34
CA ARG A 102 -3.55 25.56 -8.85
C ARG A 102 -3.07 24.19 -8.42
N THR A 103 -1.77 23.97 -8.53
CA THR A 103 -1.10 22.74 -8.10
C THR A 103 -1.19 22.55 -6.59
N THR A 104 -0.91 23.61 -5.83
CA THR A 104 -1.05 23.60 -4.37
C THR A 104 -2.48 23.27 -3.95
N ALA A 105 -3.48 23.93 -4.57
CA ALA A 105 -4.89 23.68 -4.28
C ALA A 105 -5.30 22.24 -4.61
N LEU A 106 -4.82 21.69 -5.73
CA LEU A 106 -5.11 20.30 -6.11
C LEU A 106 -4.49 19.29 -5.15
N THR A 107 -3.24 19.51 -4.71
CA THR A 107 -2.58 18.64 -3.72
C THR A 107 -3.36 18.61 -2.41
N HIS A 108 -3.67 19.76 -1.80
CA HIS A 108 -4.44 19.79 -0.55
C HIS A 108 -5.86 19.23 -0.70
N ALA A 109 -6.50 19.43 -1.85
CA ALA A 109 -7.81 18.81 -2.10
C ALA A 109 -7.73 17.28 -2.15
N SER A 110 -6.57 16.73 -2.53
CA SER A 110 -6.34 15.28 -2.65
C SER A 110 -5.98 14.61 -1.31
N GLU A 111 -5.62 15.38 -0.28
CA GLU A 111 -5.20 14.87 1.04
C GLU A 111 -6.38 14.33 1.87
N MET A 112 -7.61 14.76 1.59
CA MET A 112 -8.79 14.27 2.30
C MET A 112 -8.92 12.75 2.14
N PHE A 113 -8.89 11.99 3.25
CA PHE A 113 -8.87 10.52 3.28
C PHE A 113 -7.63 9.83 2.72
N ALA A 114 -6.65 10.58 2.17
CA ALA A 114 -5.39 10.00 1.78
C ALA A 114 -4.69 9.40 3.00
N PHE A 115 -4.09 8.22 2.83
CA PHE A 115 -3.46 7.45 3.91
C PHE A 115 -4.35 7.23 5.15
N GLY A 116 -5.68 7.24 4.96
CA GLY A 116 -6.64 7.10 6.06
C GLY A 116 -6.75 8.33 6.94
N GLN A 117 -6.21 9.47 6.49
CA GLN A 117 -6.34 10.73 7.19
C GLN A 117 -7.79 11.17 7.20
N PHE A 118 -8.38 11.20 8.40
CA PHE A 118 -9.67 11.82 8.59
C PHE A 118 -9.50 13.34 8.67
N PRO A 119 -10.45 14.16 8.16
CA PRO A 119 -10.34 15.61 8.27
C PRO A 119 -10.10 16.01 9.72
N GLN A 120 -9.06 16.79 9.99
CA GLN A 120 -8.80 17.25 11.37
C GLN A 120 -9.92 18.16 11.86
N LYS A 121 -10.33 19.10 11.01
CA LYS A 121 -11.43 20.04 11.28
C LYS A 121 -12.40 20.09 10.11
N MET A 122 -13.68 20.10 10.40
CA MET A 122 -14.74 20.17 9.38
C MET A 122 -15.85 21.12 9.79
N ASN A 123 -16.35 21.90 8.84
CA ASN A 123 -17.56 22.70 9.06
C ASN A 123 -18.78 21.76 9.05
N LEU A 124 -19.38 21.57 10.22
CA LEU A 124 -20.57 20.74 10.41
C LEU A 124 -21.70 21.64 10.92
N GLY A 125 -22.60 22.01 9.99
CA GLY A 125 -23.77 22.84 10.31
C GLY A 125 -23.43 24.25 10.80
N GLY A 126 -22.32 24.84 10.32
CA GLY A 126 -21.87 26.18 10.71
C GLY A 126 -20.80 26.21 11.81
N ASN A 127 -20.49 25.07 12.43
CA ASN A 127 -19.46 24.97 13.46
C ASN A 127 -18.21 24.27 12.90
N MET A 128 -17.03 24.84 13.14
CA MET A 128 -15.77 24.15 12.88
C MET A 128 -15.49 23.15 14.01
N VAL A 129 -15.74 21.87 13.74
CA VAL A 129 -15.57 20.78 14.71
C VAL A 129 -14.19 20.14 14.54
N ASP A 130 -13.49 19.91 15.65
CA ASP A 130 -12.24 19.15 15.70
C ASP A 130 -12.53 17.66 15.84
N LEU A 131 -12.30 16.89 14.78
CA LEU A 131 -12.78 15.51 14.64
C LEU A 131 -11.84 14.50 15.28
N VAL A 132 -10.53 14.72 15.24
CA VAL A 132 -9.53 13.78 15.81
C VAL A 132 -9.71 13.63 17.33
N PRO A 133 -9.79 14.72 18.13
CA PRO A 133 -10.11 14.64 19.55
C PRO A 133 -11.49 14.07 19.83
N ALA A 134 -12.49 14.39 18.99
CA ALA A 134 -13.84 13.86 19.14
C ALA A 134 -13.88 12.33 19.00
N ILE A 135 -13.23 11.78 17.98
CA ILE A 135 -13.11 10.34 17.76
C ILE A 135 -12.37 9.68 18.94
N ARG A 136 -11.27 10.29 19.41
CA ARG A 136 -10.52 9.78 20.56
C ARG A 136 -11.33 9.78 21.85
N ALA A 137 -12.09 10.84 22.10
CA ALA A 137 -12.98 10.93 23.25
C ALA A 137 -14.06 9.84 23.22
N ALA A 138 -14.47 9.39 22.03
CA ALA A 138 -15.38 8.26 21.83
C ALA A 138 -14.69 6.87 21.91
N GLY A 139 -13.37 6.81 22.13
CA GLY A 139 -12.59 5.57 22.23
C GLY A 139 -11.83 5.17 20.97
N GLY A 140 -11.89 5.95 19.88
CA GLY A 140 -11.15 5.69 18.64
C GLY A 140 -9.67 6.06 18.76
N TYR A 141 -8.82 5.09 19.09
CA TYR A 141 -7.40 5.26 19.44
C TYR A 141 -6.59 6.15 18.47
N LEU A 142 -6.66 5.88 17.17
CA LEU A 142 -5.87 6.63 16.17
C LEU A 142 -6.43 8.05 15.94
N GLY A 143 -7.72 8.28 16.23
CA GLY A 143 -8.43 9.47 15.80
C GLY A 143 -8.69 9.51 14.29
N SER A 144 -8.64 8.35 13.61
CA SER A 144 -8.91 8.18 12.19
C SER A 144 -9.86 7.01 11.94
N THR A 145 -10.19 6.76 10.68
CA THR A 145 -11.11 5.68 10.24
C THR A 145 -10.40 4.39 9.84
N ASP A 146 -9.09 4.25 10.08
CA ASP A 146 -8.37 3.01 9.75
C ASP A 146 -8.67 1.90 10.78
N SER A 147 -9.02 0.70 10.30
CA SER A 147 -9.33 -0.47 11.11
C SER A 147 -8.98 -1.74 10.35
N TYR A 148 -8.46 -2.73 11.08
CA TYR A 148 -8.19 -4.08 10.57
C TYR A 148 -9.47 -4.87 10.30
N ALA A 149 -10.47 -4.73 11.17
CA ALA A 149 -11.73 -5.47 11.08
C ALA A 149 -12.76 -4.80 10.14
N GLY A 150 -12.48 -3.56 9.71
CA GLY A 150 -13.34 -2.79 8.84
C GLY A 150 -14.51 -2.12 9.57
N PRO A 151 -15.37 -1.42 8.83
CA PRO A 151 -16.45 -0.60 9.40
C PRO A 151 -17.62 -1.41 9.96
N LYS A 152 -17.83 -2.65 9.50
CA LYS A 152 -18.91 -3.56 9.92
C LYS A 152 -20.32 -2.94 9.83
N ILE A 153 -20.59 -2.17 8.76
CA ILE A 153 -21.92 -1.56 8.55
C ILE A 153 -22.88 -2.59 7.94
N VAL A 154 -22.37 -3.47 7.07
CA VAL A 154 -23.17 -4.50 6.42
C VAL A 154 -23.41 -5.68 7.36
N HIS A 155 -24.64 -6.18 7.40
CA HIS A 155 -24.99 -7.38 8.14
C HIS A 155 -24.41 -8.64 7.51
N THR A 156 -24.05 -9.64 8.33
CA THR A 156 -23.68 -10.96 7.79
C THR A 156 -24.91 -11.66 7.18
N PRO A 157 -24.72 -12.66 6.30
CA PRO A 157 -25.81 -13.48 5.81
C PRO A 157 -26.69 -14.06 6.93
N GLU A 158 -26.08 -14.54 8.02
CA GLU A 158 -26.79 -15.09 9.18
C GLU A 158 -27.63 -14.04 9.91
N GLU A 159 -27.11 -12.82 10.08
CA GLU A 159 -27.85 -11.68 10.64
C GLU A 159 -29.05 -11.28 9.76
N MET A 160 -28.96 -11.50 8.45
CA MET A 160 -30.04 -11.29 7.48
C MET A 160 -30.99 -12.50 7.34
N GLY A 161 -30.80 -13.56 8.13
CA GLY A 161 -31.61 -14.80 8.08
C GLY A 161 -31.29 -15.73 6.92
N GLY A 162 -30.15 -15.52 6.25
CA GLY A 162 -29.61 -16.36 5.19
C GLY A 162 -28.44 -17.22 5.65
N THR A 163 -27.66 -17.70 4.69
CA THR A 163 -26.45 -18.51 4.92
C THR A 163 -25.26 -17.89 4.21
N LYS A 164 -24.08 -18.01 4.82
CA LYS A 164 -22.78 -17.69 4.19
C LYS A 164 -22.70 -18.15 2.73
N TYR A 165 -22.19 -17.26 1.86
CA TYR A 165 -21.96 -17.56 0.45
C TYR A 165 -21.03 -18.77 0.30
N GLN A 166 -21.29 -19.63 -0.69
CA GLN A 166 -20.48 -20.81 -0.98
C GLN A 166 -20.13 -20.82 -2.47
N GLY A 167 -18.84 -20.74 -2.77
CA GLY A 167 -18.31 -20.85 -4.13
C GLY A 167 -17.05 -21.71 -4.16
N THR A 168 -16.69 -22.18 -5.35
CA THR A 168 -15.36 -22.77 -5.58
C THR A 168 -14.28 -21.70 -5.38
N PRO A 169 -13.02 -22.06 -5.08
CA PRO A 169 -11.95 -21.05 -4.98
C PRO A 169 -11.89 -20.13 -6.21
N GLU A 170 -12.00 -20.68 -7.41
CA GLU A 170 -11.99 -19.92 -8.66
C GLU A 170 -13.16 -18.94 -8.75
N ASP A 171 -14.37 -19.37 -8.38
CA ASP A 171 -15.55 -18.50 -8.36
C ASP A 171 -15.44 -17.43 -7.28
N ASN A 172 -14.92 -17.77 -6.09
CA ASN A 172 -14.66 -16.80 -5.03
C ASN A 172 -13.72 -15.70 -5.53
N LEU A 173 -12.62 -16.05 -6.19
CA LEU A 173 -11.70 -15.05 -6.75
C LEU A 173 -12.36 -14.20 -7.84
N ARG A 174 -13.24 -14.76 -8.67
CA ARG A 174 -14.01 -13.98 -9.66
C ARG A 174 -15.00 -13.02 -8.99
N THR A 175 -15.70 -13.46 -7.93
CA THR A 175 -16.60 -12.61 -7.14
C THR A 175 -15.86 -11.46 -6.48
N LEU A 176 -14.71 -11.74 -5.87
CA LEU A 176 -13.84 -10.70 -5.29
C LEU A 176 -13.29 -9.75 -6.36
N LYS A 177 -12.92 -10.27 -7.54
CA LYS A 177 -12.48 -9.45 -8.68
C LYS A 177 -13.57 -8.50 -9.16
N ALA A 178 -14.80 -9.00 -9.32
CA ALA A 178 -15.95 -8.19 -9.72
C ALA A 178 -16.21 -7.07 -8.70
N GLY A 179 -16.23 -7.43 -7.40
CA GLY A 179 -16.43 -6.46 -6.32
C GLY A 179 -15.32 -5.40 -6.25
N ILE A 180 -14.04 -5.78 -6.31
CA ILE A 180 -12.95 -4.80 -6.17
C ILE A 180 -12.89 -3.87 -7.39
N ARG A 181 -13.17 -4.39 -8.60
CA ARG A 181 -13.25 -3.59 -9.83
C ARG A 181 -14.37 -2.57 -9.76
N TYR A 182 -15.51 -2.93 -9.20
CA TYR A 182 -16.61 -2.00 -8.98
C TYR A 182 -16.18 -0.80 -8.10
N PHE A 183 -15.36 -1.05 -7.07
CA PHE A 183 -14.82 0.00 -6.20
C PHE A 183 -13.52 0.66 -6.71
N GLY A 184 -13.13 0.43 -7.97
CA GLY A 184 -11.98 1.09 -8.60
C GLY A 184 -10.63 0.41 -8.42
N GLY A 185 -10.58 -0.80 -7.85
CA GLY A 185 -9.40 -1.66 -7.90
C GLY A 185 -9.19 -2.25 -9.29
N GLU A 186 -7.97 -2.72 -9.57
CA GLU A 186 -7.61 -3.24 -10.87
C GLU A 186 -7.24 -4.74 -10.85
N ASP A 187 -5.97 -5.06 -10.90
CA ASP A 187 -5.51 -6.44 -11.01
C ASP A 187 -5.71 -7.14 -9.68
N VAL A 188 -5.95 -8.45 -9.72
CA VAL A 188 -6.16 -9.25 -8.52
C VAL A 188 -5.26 -10.47 -8.52
N GLY A 189 -4.88 -10.88 -7.32
CA GLY A 189 -4.18 -12.13 -7.07
C GLY A 189 -4.64 -12.70 -5.75
N ALA A 190 -4.26 -13.93 -5.47
CA ALA A 190 -4.47 -14.53 -4.16
C ALA A 190 -3.38 -15.53 -3.83
N LEU A 191 -3.09 -15.74 -2.56
CA LEU A 191 -2.13 -16.76 -2.10
C LEU A 191 -2.70 -17.42 -0.84
N GLU A 192 -2.34 -18.68 -0.59
CA GLU A 192 -2.59 -19.35 0.69
C GLU A 192 -1.33 -19.23 1.56
N LEU A 193 -1.48 -18.84 2.82
CA LEU A 193 -0.39 -18.60 3.75
C LEU A 193 0.19 -19.93 4.26
N ASP A 194 1.37 -20.28 3.74
CA ASP A 194 2.26 -21.25 4.34
C ASP A 194 3.18 -20.60 5.40
N ASP A 195 4.09 -21.40 5.98
CA ASP A 195 5.04 -20.92 6.99
C ASP A 195 6.03 -19.88 6.46
N ASN A 196 6.27 -19.84 5.14
CA ASN A 196 7.14 -18.84 4.52
C ASN A 196 6.40 -17.52 4.34
N LEU A 197 5.19 -17.55 3.79
CA LEU A 197 4.36 -16.37 3.56
C LEU A 197 3.90 -15.72 4.86
N LYS A 198 3.70 -16.49 5.94
CA LYS A 198 3.45 -15.93 7.28
C LYS A 198 4.58 -15.03 7.78
N LYS A 199 5.82 -15.22 7.34
CA LYS A 199 6.96 -14.34 7.69
C LYS A 199 6.80 -12.92 7.12
N LEU A 200 5.94 -12.74 6.11
CA LEU A 200 5.67 -11.41 5.52
C LEU A 200 4.63 -10.61 6.30
N ILE A 201 3.94 -11.19 7.29
CA ILE A 201 3.05 -10.42 8.16
C ILE A 201 3.87 -9.80 9.27
N PHE A 202 3.80 -8.49 9.49
CA PHE A 202 4.60 -7.84 10.53
C PHE A 202 4.26 -8.39 11.93
N THR A 203 5.20 -8.31 12.88
CA THR A 203 4.93 -8.62 14.30
C THR A 203 4.37 -7.41 15.05
N VAL A 204 4.68 -6.20 14.57
CA VAL A 204 4.20 -4.92 15.09
C VAL A 204 3.89 -4.03 13.90
N ASP A 205 2.75 -3.35 13.88
CA ASP A 205 2.37 -2.45 12.79
C ASP A 205 3.01 -1.05 12.92
N GLN A 206 2.73 -0.18 11.95
CA GLN A 206 3.29 1.17 11.89
C GLN A 206 2.86 2.10 13.03
N TYR A 207 1.84 1.72 13.80
CA TYR A 207 1.30 2.46 14.95
C TYR A 207 1.73 1.84 16.28
N GLY A 208 2.48 0.74 16.26
CA GLY A 208 2.94 0.05 17.46
C GLY A 208 1.97 -1.01 18.01
N LYS A 209 0.97 -1.46 17.22
CA LYS A 209 0.11 -2.58 17.61
C LYS A 209 0.80 -3.91 17.35
N THR A 210 0.80 -4.83 18.31
CA THR A 210 1.26 -6.20 18.06
C THR A 210 0.30 -6.92 17.13
N LEU A 211 0.82 -7.70 16.20
CA LEU A 211 0.03 -8.52 15.28
C LEU A 211 0.30 -9.99 15.61
N GLU A 212 -0.74 -10.74 15.94
CA GLU A 212 -0.63 -12.14 16.33
C GLU A 212 -1.66 -12.99 15.59
N PHE A 213 -1.32 -14.24 15.32
CA PHE A 213 -2.28 -15.23 14.84
C PHE A 213 -2.84 -16.01 16.04
N GLY A 214 -4.14 -16.25 16.08
CA GLY A 214 -4.78 -16.94 17.19
C GLY A 214 -6.08 -17.66 16.82
N ASP A 215 -6.51 -18.55 17.70
CA ASP A 215 -7.77 -19.30 17.56
C ASP A 215 -8.94 -18.45 18.05
N VAL A 216 -9.27 -17.43 17.26
CA VAL A 216 -10.42 -16.53 17.47
C VAL A 216 -11.36 -16.61 16.27
N GLU A 217 -12.65 -16.39 16.50
CA GLU A 217 -13.66 -16.50 15.44
C GLU A 217 -13.62 -15.30 14.48
N GLU A 218 -13.41 -14.10 15.01
CA GLU A 218 -13.24 -12.88 14.24
C GLU A 218 -11.94 -12.15 14.61
N CYS A 219 -11.48 -11.27 13.72
CA CYS A 219 -10.39 -10.35 14.01
C CYS A 219 -10.67 -9.55 15.29
N VAL A 220 -9.77 -9.65 16.27
CA VAL A 220 -9.81 -8.87 17.50
C VAL A 220 -8.87 -7.69 17.35
N GLU A 221 -9.40 -6.48 17.29
CA GLU A 221 -8.60 -5.25 17.21
C GLU A 221 -8.76 -4.43 18.51
N THR A 222 -7.63 -4.04 19.08
CA THR A 222 -7.55 -3.14 20.23
C THR A 222 -6.59 -1.97 19.91
N PRO A 223 -6.44 -0.99 20.81
CA PRO A 223 -5.42 0.05 20.67
C PRO A 223 -3.97 -0.45 20.59
N ARG A 224 -3.68 -1.67 21.08
CA ARG A 224 -2.30 -2.19 21.23
C ARG A 224 -2.04 -3.53 20.57
N GLN A 225 -3.08 -4.24 20.13
CA GLN A 225 -2.97 -5.60 19.60
C GLN A 225 -4.04 -5.83 18.52
N VAL A 226 -3.67 -6.64 17.53
CA VAL A 226 -4.56 -7.26 16.55
C VAL A 226 -4.34 -8.77 16.61
N ILE A 227 -5.41 -9.53 16.84
CA ILE A 227 -5.40 -10.99 16.75
C ILE A 227 -6.11 -11.38 15.45
N ILE A 228 -5.34 -11.93 14.52
CA ILE A 228 -5.78 -12.44 13.23
C ILE A 228 -6.23 -13.90 13.44
N PRO A 229 -7.47 -14.27 13.07
CA PRO A 229 -7.93 -15.66 13.13
C PRO A 229 -7.02 -16.59 12.34
N ASN A 230 -6.63 -17.73 12.91
CA ASN A 230 -5.86 -18.78 12.20
C ASN A 230 -6.56 -19.29 10.93
N LYS A 231 -7.89 -19.23 10.87
CA LYS A 231 -8.68 -19.58 9.68
C LYS A 231 -8.53 -18.57 8.53
N CYS A 232 -8.08 -17.34 8.80
CA CYS A 232 -7.82 -16.33 7.78
C CYS A 232 -6.46 -16.58 7.09
N LYS A 233 -6.37 -17.73 6.42
CA LYS A 233 -5.15 -18.27 5.84
C LYS A 233 -4.98 -17.98 4.34
N TYR A 234 -5.88 -17.21 3.73
CA TYR A 234 -5.70 -16.73 2.37
C TYR A 234 -5.42 -15.23 2.40
N ILE A 235 -4.68 -14.74 1.41
CA ILE A 235 -4.52 -13.30 1.17
C ILE A 235 -5.07 -12.96 -0.21
N PHE A 236 -6.06 -12.08 -0.27
CA PHE A 236 -6.56 -11.49 -1.52
C PHE A 236 -5.78 -10.21 -1.81
N LEU A 237 -5.19 -10.12 -3.00
CA LEU A 237 -4.33 -9.04 -3.42
C LEU A 237 -5.00 -8.23 -4.51
N TRP A 238 -4.74 -6.92 -4.54
CA TRP A 238 -5.26 -6.07 -5.59
C TRP A 238 -4.38 -4.86 -5.88
N THR A 239 -4.53 -4.32 -7.09
CA THR A 239 -3.78 -3.13 -7.54
C THR A 239 -4.63 -1.88 -7.71
N MET A 240 -4.01 -0.70 -7.64
CA MET A 240 -4.63 0.56 -8.08
C MET A 240 -3.62 1.47 -8.78
N ARG A 241 -4.06 2.08 -9.88
CA ARG A 241 -3.27 3.02 -10.67
C ARG A 241 -3.16 4.38 -10.02
N GLN A 242 -1.94 4.91 -10.09
CA GLN A 242 -1.69 6.32 -9.86
C GLN A 242 -1.98 7.15 -11.13
N PRO A 243 -2.47 8.40 -11.00
CA PRO A 243 -2.64 9.30 -12.15
C PRO A 243 -1.34 9.56 -12.91
N TYR A 244 -1.14 8.83 -14.00
CA TYR A 244 0.10 8.77 -14.77
C TYR A 244 0.59 10.13 -15.30
N GLU A 245 -0.29 10.90 -15.95
CA GLU A 245 0.08 12.19 -16.53
C GLU A 245 0.54 13.18 -15.47
N TRP A 246 -0.04 13.10 -14.28
CA TRP A 246 0.39 13.96 -13.18
C TRP A 246 1.72 13.49 -12.60
N THR A 247 1.91 12.18 -12.38
CA THR A 247 3.17 11.62 -11.86
C THR A 247 4.41 12.07 -12.63
N ARG A 248 4.33 12.10 -13.97
CA ARG A 248 5.44 12.52 -14.83
C ARG A 248 5.79 14.01 -14.73
N ARG A 249 4.93 14.80 -14.09
CA ARG A 249 5.07 16.25 -13.93
C ARG A 249 5.08 16.66 -12.45
N GLN A 250 5.18 15.68 -11.54
CA GLN A 250 5.23 15.98 -10.12
C GLN A 250 6.59 16.59 -9.78
N SER A 251 6.53 17.76 -9.17
CA SER A 251 7.66 18.53 -8.67
C SER A 251 7.29 19.10 -7.30
N GLY A 252 8.29 19.35 -6.45
CA GLY A 252 8.07 19.99 -5.16
C GLY A 252 8.66 19.22 -3.99
N ARG A 253 8.14 19.47 -2.78
CA ARG A 253 8.76 19.10 -1.50
C ARG A 253 8.69 17.63 -1.09
N PHE A 254 7.60 16.94 -1.44
CA PHE A 254 7.30 15.58 -0.98
C PHE A 254 6.07 15.08 -1.75
N GLU A 255 6.04 13.82 -2.21
CA GLU A 255 4.90 13.23 -2.94
C GLU A 255 4.06 14.24 -3.78
N GLY A 256 2.74 14.28 -3.63
CA GLY A 256 1.87 15.26 -4.28
C GLY A 256 0.56 14.64 -4.76
N ALA A 257 -0.29 15.45 -5.41
CA ALA A 257 -1.69 15.11 -5.69
C ALA A 257 -1.96 13.70 -6.25
N ALA A 258 -1.15 13.20 -7.21
CA ALA A 258 -1.35 11.87 -7.77
C ALA A 258 -1.20 10.75 -6.73
N THR A 259 -0.28 10.90 -5.79
CA THR A 259 -0.10 9.95 -4.71
C THR A 259 -1.27 10.01 -3.74
N GLU A 260 -1.61 11.22 -3.30
CA GLU A 260 -2.65 11.45 -2.29
C GLU A 260 -4.00 10.88 -2.75
N THR A 261 -4.44 11.21 -3.96
CA THR A 261 -5.70 10.67 -4.51
C THR A 261 -5.65 9.14 -4.72
N SER A 262 -4.47 8.55 -4.87
CA SER A 262 -4.36 7.09 -4.96
C SER A 262 -4.62 6.43 -3.62
N TYR A 263 -4.14 7.02 -2.52
CA TYR A 263 -4.41 6.49 -1.19
C TYR A 263 -5.79 6.86 -0.66
N GLU A 264 -6.36 8.00 -1.05
CA GLU A 264 -7.77 8.31 -0.78
C GLU A 264 -8.69 7.23 -1.35
N ARG A 265 -8.57 6.95 -2.66
CA ARG A 265 -9.30 5.87 -3.31
C ARG A 265 -9.01 4.52 -2.64
N ALA A 266 -7.76 4.23 -2.29
CA ALA A 266 -7.39 2.96 -1.65
C ALA A 266 -8.14 2.71 -0.34
N TYR A 267 -8.21 3.72 0.52
CA TYR A 267 -8.87 3.63 1.81
C TYR A 267 -10.39 3.49 1.68
N ASN A 268 -10.99 4.20 0.72
CA ASN A 268 -12.41 4.08 0.39
C ASN A 268 -12.74 2.67 -0.14
N THR A 269 -11.98 2.18 -1.12
CA THR A 269 -12.12 0.81 -1.63
C THR A 269 -11.97 -0.22 -0.52
N LYS A 270 -10.98 -0.04 0.38
CA LYS A 270 -10.75 -0.96 1.50
C LYS A 270 -11.96 -1.06 2.42
N ALA A 271 -12.47 0.07 2.90
CA ALA A 271 -13.62 0.08 3.80
C ALA A 271 -14.85 -0.59 3.16
N HIS A 272 -15.14 -0.27 1.89
CA HIS A 272 -16.24 -0.90 1.16
C HIS A 272 -16.04 -2.40 0.94
N PHE A 273 -14.83 -2.82 0.62
CA PHE A 273 -14.54 -4.22 0.31
C PHE A 273 -14.58 -5.11 1.55
N GLN A 274 -14.22 -4.58 2.72
CA GLN A 274 -14.39 -5.26 4.01
C GLN A 274 -15.86 -5.55 4.30
N ASP A 275 -16.73 -4.57 4.08
CA ASP A 275 -18.18 -4.75 4.25
C ASP A 275 -18.81 -5.63 3.17
N PHE A 276 -18.33 -5.55 1.93
CA PHE A 276 -18.76 -6.47 0.87
C PHE A 276 -18.49 -7.92 1.24
N ALA A 277 -17.27 -8.23 1.69
CA ALA A 277 -16.92 -9.57 2.15
C ALA A 277 -17.72 -9.99 3.40
N ARG A 278 -17.96 -9.06 4.33
CA ARG A 278 -18.82 -9.31 5.49
C ARG A 278 -20.24 -9.71 5.07
N GLY A 279 -20.81 -9.03 4.07
CA GLY A 279 -22.10 -9.37 3.48
C GLY A 279 -22.12 -10.73 2.77
N LEU A 280 -20.97 -11.29 2.40
CA LEU A 280 -20.83 -12.66 1.91
C LEU A 280 -20.60 -13.69 3.04
N GLY A 281 -20.40 -13.23 4.27
CA GLY A 281 -20.10 -14.07 5.44
C GLY A 281 -18.61 -14.36 5.63
N TYR A 282 -17.72 -13.58 5.00
CA TYR A 282 -16.27 -13.73 5.09
C TYR A 282 -15.61 -12.51 5.72
N GLN A 283 -14.41 -12.70 6.26
CA GLN A 283 -13.59 -11.62 6.79
C GLN A 283 -12.59 -11.13 5.74
N MET A 284 -12.33 -9.83 5.73
CA MET A 284 -11.23 -9.23 4.98
C MET A 284 -10.44 -8.34 5.93
N ILE A 285 -9.32 -8.86 6.42
CA ILE A 285 -8.53 -8.24 7.47
C ILE A 285 -7.36 -7.50 6.82
N SER A 286 -7.37 -6.18 6.94
CA SER A 286 -6.28 -5.34 6.46
C SER A 286 -6.33 -3.98 7.13
N ALA A 287 -5.17 -3.37 7.32
CA ALA A 287 -5.05 -1.97 7.68
C ALA A 287 -4.30 -1.24 6.57
N GLY A 288 -4.57 0.05 6.45
CA GLY A 288 -3.96 0.80 5.37
C GLY A 288 -2.48 1.11 5.61
N SER A 289 -1.91 1.84 4.65
CA SER A 289 -0.54 2.35 4.67
C SER A 289 0.53 1.30 5.03
N ASN A 290 0.36 0.05 4.57
CA ASN A 290 1.28 -1.08 4.81
C ASN A 290 1.40 -1.52 6.28
N SER A 291 0.42 -1.21 7.14
CA SER A 291 0.41 -1.66 8.55
C SER A 291 0.53 -3.18 8.72
N LEU A 292 -0.11 -3.95 7.84
CA LEU A 292 -0.20 -5.41 7.98
C LEU A 292 1.08 -6.13 7.51
N SER A 293 1.64 -5.72 6.38
CA SER A 293 2.65 -6.49 5.64
C SER A 293 3.29 -5.68 4.49
N PRO A 294 4.44 -6.09 3.92
CA PRO A 294 5.08 -5.39 2.81
C PRO A 294 4.35 -5.69 1.48
N ALA A 295 3.51 -4.75 1.05
CA ALA A 295 2.70 -4.80 -0.17
C ALA A 295 3.45 -5.28 -1.42
N GLY A 296 4.68 -4.80 -1.64
CA GLY A 296 5.47 -5.16 -2.81
C GLY A 296 5.84 -6.64 -2.90
N ALA A 297 6.09 -7.31 -1.77
CA ALA A 297 6.41 -8.73 -1.75
C ALA A 297 5.21 -9.56 -2.21
N TRP A 298 4.02 -9.21 -1.72
CA TRP A 298 2.79 -9.87 -2.12
C TRP A 298 2.47 -9.70 -3.59
N ALA A 299 2.61 -8.48 -4.13
CA ALA A 299 2.38 -8.27 -5.55
C ALA A 299 3.33 -9.07 -6.45
N VAL A 300 4.61 -9.19 -6.08
CA VAL A 300 5.57 -10.01 -6.83
C VAL A 300 5.18 -11.49 -6.78
N LEU A 301 4.87 -12.01 -5.59
CA LEU A 301 4.51 -13.41 -5.39
C LEU A 301 3.14 -13.76 -6.01
N GLY A 302 2.19 -12.83 -5.96
CA GLY A 302 0.84 -12.94 -6.53
C GLY A 302 0.77 -12.68 -8.03
N GLY A 303 1.89 -12.34 -8.67
CA GLY A 303 1.94 -12.11 -10.12
C GLY A 303 1.29 -10.79 -10.58
N LEU A 304 1.31 -9.76 -9.73
CA LEU A 304 0.83 -8.41 -10.04
C LEU A 304 1.94 -7.50 -10.59
N GLY A 305 3.18 -7.99 -10.65
CA GLY A 305 4.32 -7.26 -11.21
C GLY A 305 5.64 -7.92 -10.87
N GLU A 306 6.73 -7.32 -11.32
CA GLU A 306 8.10 -7.72 -10.97
C GLU A 306 8.77 -6.67 -10.08
N LEU A 307 9.73 -7.08 -9.23
CA LEU A 307 10.53 -6.12 -8.47
C LEU A 307 11.47 -5.35 -9.41
N SER A 308 11.49 -4.03 -9.30
CA SER A 308 12.36 -3.14 -10.09
C SER A 308 13.57 -2.61 -9.32
N ARG A 309 14.49 -1.95 -10.04
CA ARG A 309 15.64 -1.23 -9.45
C ARG A 309 15.23 -0.17 -8.44
N ALA A 310 14.11 0.53 -8.65
CA ALA A 310 13.60 1.54 -7.73
C ALA A 310 12.99 0.95 -6.44
N SER A 311 13.12 -0.36 -6.23
CA SER A 311 12.50 -1.12 -5.12
C SER A 311 10.97 -1.09 -5.12
N TYR A 312 10.35 -0.63 -6.22
CA TYR A 312 8.90 -0.70 -6.45
C TYR A 312 8.52 -1.90 -7.31
N VAL A 313 7.25 -2.27 -7.27
CA VAL A 313 6.65 -3.22 -8.20
C VAL A 313 6.48 -2.55 -9.56
N ASN A 314 7.06 -3.16 -10.60
CA ASN A 314 6.89 -2.77 -11.98
C ASN A 314 5.77 -3.60 -12.60
N HIS A 315 4.71 -2.92 -13.02
CA HIS A 315 3.54 -3.49 -13.66
C HIS A 315 3.73 -3.53 -15.18
N PRO A 316 3.38 -4.63 -15.88
CA PRO A 316 3.61 -4.78 -17.32
C PRO A 316 2.94 -3.71 -18.21
N LEU A 317 1.89 -3.05 -17.72
CA LEU A 317 1.18 -2.00 -18.47
C LEU A 317 1.39 -0.58 -17.94
N TYR A 318 1.78 -0.44 -16.67
CA TYR A 318 1.76 0.86 -15.98
C TYR A 318 3.10 1.24 -15.38
N GLY A 319 4.14 0.43 -15.60
CA GLY A 319 5.45 0.68 -15.02
C GLY A 319 5.40 0.65 -13.49
N ILE A 320 6.20 1.53 -12.89
CA ILE A 320 6.20 1.76 -11.45
C ILE A 320 5.23 2.87 -11.01
N THR A 321 4.34 3.31 -11.90
CA THR A 321 3.25 4.26 -11.60
C THR A 321 2.00 3.54 -11.10
N LEU A 322 2.23 2.55 -10.23
CA LEU A 322 1.23 1.73 -9.54
C LEU A 322 1.48 1.91 -8.04
N ARG A 323 0.44 2.24 -7.26
CA ARG A 323 0.62 2.55 -5.83
C ARG A 323 0.16 1.41 -4.94
N VAL A 324 -1.11 1.08 -5.04
CA VAL A 324 -1.73 0.12 -4.14
C VAL A 324 -1.38 -1.26 -4.68
N THR A 325 -0.69 -2.06 -3.87
CA THR A 325 -0.48 -3.50 -4.04
C THR A 325 -0.91 -4.16 -2.74
N TRP A 326 -2.15 -3.88 -2.33
CA TRP A 326 -2.63 -4.23 -0.99
C TRP A 326 -3.14 -5.65 -0.91
N GLY A 327 -3.13 -6.17 0.31
CA GLY A 327 -3.62 -7.49 0.64
C GLY A 327 -4.65 -7.44 1.77
N PHE A 328 -5.63 -8.33 1.69
CA PHE A 328 -6.56 -8.65 2.77
C PHE A 328 -6.38 -10.10 3.18
N LEU A 329 -6.16 -10.36 4.46
CA LEU A 329 -6.24 -11.72 4.99
C LEU A 329 -7.70 -12.14 5.10
N THR A 330 -8.01 -13.36 4.69
CA THR A 330 -9.39 -13.83 4.61
C THR A 330 -9.51 -15.32 4.89
N ASP A 331 -10.67 -15.69 5.42
CA ASP A 331 -11.12 -17.09 5.58
C ASP A 331 -11.86 -17.59 4.33
N MET A 332 -11.99 -16.77 3.28
CA MET A 332 -12.53 -17.18 1.99
C MET A 332 -11.52 -18.06 1.24
N PRO A 333 -11.89 -19.30 0.84
CA PRO A 333 -11.02 -20.12 0.02
C PRO A 333 -10.70 -19.45 -1.31
N LEU A 334 -9.41 -19.30 -1.62
CA LEU A 334 -8.93 -18.66 -2.84
C LEU A 334 -7.82 -19.49 -3.50
N PRO A 335 -7.74 -19.51 -4.85
CA PRO A 335 -6.73 -20.26 -5.56
C PRO A 335 -5.40 -19.51 -5.56
N PRO A 336 -4.26 -20.21 -5.45
CA PRO A 336 -2.97 -19.58 -5.46
C PRO A 336 -2.66 -19.01 -6.85
N SER A 337 -2.34 -17.72 -6.86
CA SER A 337 -1.74 -17.02 -7.98
C SER A 337 -0.26 -17.39 -8.10
N ARG A 338 0.27 -17.21 -9.31
CA ARG A 338 1.66 -17.48 -9.68
C ARG A 338 2.44 -16.22 -10.04
N PRO A 339 3.71 -16.07 -9.71
CA PRO A 339 4.52 -14.96 -10.18
C PRO A 339 4.54 -14.83 -11.71
N ILE A 340 4.93 -13.66 -12.21
CA ILE A 340 5.03 -13.37 -13.64
C ILE A 340 6.47 -13.00 -14.05
N ASP A 341 6.73 -13.11 -15.35
CA ASP A 341 7.96 -12.68 -16.02
C ASP A 341 7.59 -11.98 -17.33
N PHE A 342 7.86 -10.69 -17.39
CA PHE A 342 7.76 -9.87 -18.61
C PHE A 342 9.10 -9.21 -18.94
N GLY A 343 10.19 -9.66 -18.32
CA GLY A 343 11.55 -9.19 -18.55
C GLY A 343 11.93 -7.91 -17.79
N ALA A 344 11.10 -7.41 -16.86
CA ALA A 344 11.38 -6.15 -16.16
C ALA A 344 12.63 -6.23 -15.29
N ARG A 345 12.83 -7.35 -14.57
CA ARG A 345 14.04 -7.52 -13.76
C ARG A 345 15.30 -7.49 -14.62
N LYS A 346 15.31 -8.23 -15.72
CA LYS A 346 16.45 -8.28 -16.66
C LYS A 346 16.71 -6.91 -17.29
N PHE A 347 15.66 -6.17 -17.63
CA PHE A 347 15.80 -4.80 -18.10
C PHE A 347 16.44 -3.88 -17.04
N CYS A 348 16.08 -4.06 -15.77
CA CYS A 348 16.66 -3.31 -14.66
C CYS A 348 18.16 -3.59 -14.45
N GLU A 349 18.70 -4.73 -14.89
CA GLU A 349 20.15 -5.03 -14.77
C GLU A 349 21.00 -4.02 -15.55
N THR A 350 20.55 -3.62 -16.74
CA THR A 350 21.28 -2.67 -17.59
C THR A 350 20.72 -1.25 -17.55
N CYS A 351 19.44 -1.09 -17.22
CA CYS A 351 18.83 0.22 -17.01
C CYS A 351 19.26 0.79 -15.65
N GLY A 352 19.36 2.12 -15.54
CA GLY A 352 19.71 2.82 -14.30
C GLY A 352 18.98 4.15 -14.12
N ILE A 353 18.04 4.49 -15.00
CA ILE A 353 17.47 5.84 -15.11
C ILE A 353 16.87 6.34 -13.80
N CYS A 354 16.16 5.48 -13.06
CA CYS A 354 15.60 5.87 -11.75
C CYS A 354 16.68 6.19 -10.72
N ALA A 355 17.81 5.48 -10.73
CA ALA A 355 18.94 5.74 -9.85
C ALA A 355 19.70 7.00 -10.24
N GLU A 356 19.86 7.24 -11.54
CA GLU A 356 20.48 8.46 -12.10
C GLU A 356 19.62 9.70 -11.82
N ALA A 357 18.30 9.59 -11.93
CA ALA A 357 17.37 10.70 -11.70
C ALA A 357 17.18 11.04 -10.22
N CYS A 358 17.46 10.11 -9.30
CA CYS A 358 17.23 10.30 -7.87
C CYS A 358 18.15 11.39 -7.30
N PRO A 359 17.62 12.56 -6.86
CA PRO A 359 18.47 13.66 -6.41
C PRO A 359 19.11 13.39 -5.04
N PHE A 360 18.68 12.34 -4.34
CA PHE A 360 19.19 11.93 -3.03
C PHE A 360 20.19 10.77 -3.11
N GLY A 361 20.42 10.19 -4.30
CA GLY A 361 21.24 8.99 -4.45
C GLY A 361 20.77 7.83 -3.57
N ALA A 362 19.45 7.71 -3.37
CA ALA A 362 18.87 6.72 -2.48
C ALA A 362 18.74 5.34 -3.15
N ILE A 363 18.61 5.28 -4.47
CA ILE A 363 18.41 4.03 -5.21
C ILE A 363 19.77 3.44 -5.58
N ASN A 364 19.98 2.15 -5.31
CA ASN A 364 21.22 1.46 -5.66
C ASN A 364 21.48 1.44 -7.19
N PRO A 365 22.57 2.09 -7.68
CA PRO A 365 22.91 2.12 -9.10
C PRO A 365 23.66 0.86 -9.56
N GLY A 366 24.20 0.06 -8.63
CA GLY A 366 25.01 -1.12 -8.93
C GLY A 366 24.19 -2.41 -9.04
N GLU A 367 24.86 -3.52 -8.74
CA GLU A 367 24.26 -4.85 -8.71
C GLU A 367 23.27 -5.02 -7.54
N PRO A 368 22.23 -5.85 -7.68
CA PRO A 368 21.35 -6.19 -6.58
C PRO A 368 22.11 -6.95 -5.48
N THR A 369 21.61 -6.90 -4.25
CA THR A 369 22.26 -7.51 -3.09
C THR A 369 21.27 -8.25 -2.19
N TRP A 370 21.76 -9.32 -1.56
CA TRP A 370 21.06 -10.05 -0.50
C TRP A 370 21.11 -9.31 0.84
N LYS A 371 22.10 -8.42 1.00
CA LYS A 371 22.38 -7.71 2.24
C LYS A 371 21.38 -6.59 2.46
N ASP A 372 20.81 -6.55 3.67
CA ASP A 372 19.97 -5.46 4.14
C ASP A 372 20.08 -5.36 5.67
N ASP A 373 20.94 -4.45 6.13
CA ASP A 373 21.27 -4.28 7.55
C ASP A 373 20.41 -3.19 8.22
N ASN A 374 19.39 -2.68 7.53
CA ASN A 374 18.55 -1.61 8.03
C ASN A 374 17.49 -2.14 9.00
N ALA A 375 17.14 -1.34 10.01
CA ALA A 375 16.10 -1.69 10.99
C ALA A 375 14.70 -1.87 10.36
N PHE A 376 14.47 -1.25 9.21
CA PHE A 376 13.24 -1.31 8.41
C PHE A 376 13.33 -2.29 7.22
N GLY A 377 14.49 -2.92 7.04
CA GLY A 377 14.76 -3.85 5.94
C GLY A 377 14.49 -5.31 6.31
N ASN A 378 14.38 -6.15 5.29
CA ASN A 378 14.35 -7.61 5.44
C ASN A 378 15.29 -8.23 4.40
N ALA A 379 16.33 -8.89 4.88
CA ALA A 379 17.24 -9.64 4.03
C ALA A 379 16.55 -10.92 3.50
N GLY A 380 17.20 -11.62 2.58
CA GLY A 380 16.66 -12.87 2.02
C GLY A 380 15.96 -12.73 0.68
N PHE A 381 16.15 -11.61 -0.03
CA PHE A 381 15.88 -11.53 -1.46
C PHE A 381 16.97 -10.73 -2.18
N LEU A 382 17.26 -11.09 -3.43
CA LEU A 382 18.28 -10.41 -4.23
C LEU A 382 17.68 -9.17 -4.91
N GLY A 383 17.78 -8.02 -4.26
CA GLY A 383 17.15 -6.78 -4.71
C GLY A 383 18.09 -5.59 -4.77
N TRP A 384 17.75 -4.60 -5.60
CA TRP A 384 18.31 -3.26 -5.49
C TRP A 384 17.70 -2.58 -4.27
N ARG A 385 18.53 -2.28 -3.27
CA ARG A 385 18.09 -1.70 -2.00
C ARG A 385 18.01 -0.18 -2.14
N CYS A 386 16.85 0.38 -1.80
CA CYS A 386 16.68 1.82 -1.64
C CYS A 386 17.06 2.22 -0.20
N ASP A 387 17.90 3.24 -0.07
CA ASP A 387 18.26 3.86 1.20
C ASP A 387 17.13 4.80 1.64
N TYR A 388 16.15 4.23 2.36
CA TYR A 388 15.02 4.98 2.89
C TYR A 388 15.40 5.97 3.99
N THR A 389 16.65 6.01 4.48
CA THR A 389 17.11 7.09 5.37
C THR A 389 17.32 8.40 4.61
N LYS A 390 17.60 8.31 3.30
CA LYS A 390 17.78 9.44 2.39
C LYS A 390 16.54 9.77 1.58
N CYS A 391 15.74 8.76 1.24
CA CYS A 391 14.57 8.95 0.39
C CYS A 391 13.46 9.73 1.11
N PRO A 392 13.07 10.93 0.65
CA PRO A 392 11.91 11.64 1.18
C PRO A 392 10.63 11.25 0.44
N HIS A 393 10.56 10.06 -0.18
CA HIS A 393 9.41 9.64 -1.00
C HIS A 393 9.01 10.62 -2.12
N CYS A 394 9.96 11.34 -2.71
CA CYS A 394 9.66 12.16 -3.89
C CYS A 394 9.27 11.30 -5.10
N PRO A 395 8.38 11.77 -5.99
CA PRO A 395 7.85 10.96 -7.09
C PRO A 395 8.75 10.89 -8.33
N ILE A 396 9.94 11.53 -8.32
CA ILE A 396 10.84 11.65 -9.49
C ILE A 396 11.12 10.29 -10.14
N CYS A 397 11.49 9.28 -9.35
CA CYS A 397 11.79 7.96 -9.88
C CYS A 397 10.59 7.27 -10.55
N GLN A 398 9.35 7.66 -10.22
CA GLN A 398 8.12 7.12 -10.83
C GLN A 398 7.76 7.84 -12.14
N GLY A 399 8.30 9.04 -12.36
CA GLY A 399 8.05 9.85 -13.55
C GLY A 399 9.07 9.67 -14.68
N THR A 400 10.20 9.03 -14.40
CA THR A 400 11.35 8.86 -15.30
C THR A 400 11.24 7.69 -16.25
#